data_AF-A0A7S3I7V2-F1
#
_entry.id   AF-A0A7S3I7V2-F1
#
_cell.length_a   1.000
_cell.length_b   1.000
_cell.length_c   1.000
_cell.angle_alpha   90.00
_cell.angle_beta   90.00
_cell.angle_gamma   90.00
#
_symmetry.space_group_name_H-M   'P 1'
#
loop_
_entity.id
_entity.type
_entity.pdbx_description
1 polymer ?
#
loop_
_entity_poly.entity_id
_entity_poly.type
_entity_poly.pdbx_seq_one_letter_code
_entity_poly.pdbx_strand_id
1 'polypeptide(L)'
;MQKLGPHISGAMWSEIVETFCLCFEQSEPGNLMEQVDSFIALHETKSSDASEGHKETFRKRVAENETALEACLSKCLVQLFVVNTLKDALDTSFDKLSAEDSTRMLETLQRSYDQSNQVTSVVSNCIRMQRVDQMAGLQLFRGLVSQEYRSLAAVLTLKFYTYFSPRDGQPSDNSNSLFALCSSVLQDYVDKESRLLDLKTEKLQLAQGSRPGKDEAEAAVASNGKVVKQPVGDIGSIEMNEGILVQQVQSLTPIIQKQ
;
A
#
# COMPACT_ATOMS: atom_id res chain seq x y z
N MET A 1 8.67 -27.21 4.00
CA MET A 1 8.05 -26.48 5.12
C MET A 1 7.60 -27.49 6.16
N GLN A 2 8.22 -27.48 7.35
CA GLN A 2 7.83 -28.36 8.46
C GLN A 2 6.44 -27.95 8.92
N LYS A 3 5.51 -28.92 8.95
CA LYS A 3 4.21 -28.75 9.60
C LYS A 3 4.50 -28.43 11.08
N LEU A 4 4.22 -27.20 11.52
CA LEU A 4 4.18 -26.86 12.94
C LEU A 4 3.25 -27.89 13.61
N GLY A 5 3.86 -28.69 14.48
CA GLY A 5 3.42 -30.06 14.74
C GLY A 5 2.11 -30.20 15.52
N PRO A 6 1.62 -31.45 15.66
CA PRO A 6 0.42 -31.83 16.42
C PRO A 6 0.50 -31.52 17.93
N HIS A 7 1.50 -30.77 18.40
CA HIS A 7 1.80 -30.54 19.82
C HIS A 7 1.30 -29.20 20.37
N ILE A 8 0.76 -28.30 19.54
CA ILE A 8 0.18 -27.03 20.01
C ILE A 8 -1.27 -27.28 20.44
N SER A 9 -1.55 -27.07 21.73
CA SER A 9 -2.88 -27.16 22.33
C SER A 9 -3.73 -25.93 21.99
N GLY A 10 -5.05 -25.99 22.22
CA GLY A 10 -5.93 -24.84 22.03
C GLY A 10 -5.52 -23.62 22.88
N ALA A 11 -5.17 -23.84 24.15
CA ALA A 11 -4.72 -22.77 25.04
C ALA A 11 -3.43 -22.09 24.56
N MET A 12 -2.47 -22.87 24.04
CA MET A 12 -1.26 -22.30 23.45
C MET A 12 -1.58 -21.47 22.20
N TRP A 13 -2.56 -21.89 21.39
CA TRP A 13 -3.01 -21.10 20.25
C TRP A 13 -3.63 -19.77 20.67
N SER A 14 -4.43 -19.76 21.74
CA SER A 14 -5.01 -18.53 22.26
C SER A 14 -3.94 -17.55 22.75
N GLU A 15 -2.91 -18.02 23.47
CA GLU A 15 -1.78 -17.20 23.88
C GLU A 15 -0.97 -16.65 22.69
N ILE A 16 -0.77 -17.48 21.66
CA ILE A 16 -0.08 -17.09 20.42
C ILE A 16 -0.86 -15.98 19.71
N VAL A 17 -2.17 -16.19 19.52
CA VAL A 17 -3.06 -15.23 18.87
C VAL A 17 -3.07 -13.91 19.64
N GLU A 18 -3.24 -13.96 20.97
CA GLU A 18 -3.19 -12.79 21.83
C GLU A 18 -1.89 -12.02 21.68
N THR A 19 -0.76 -12.71 21.75
CA THR A 19 0.57 -12.10 21.60
C THR A 19 0.69 -11.36 20.27
N PHE A 20 0.29 -12.00 19.17
CA PHE A 20 0.37 -11.39 17.85
C PHE A 20 -0.57 -10.19 17.70
N CYS A 21 -1.80 -10.27 18.23
CA CYS A 21 -2.72 -9.14 18.21
C CYS A 21 -2.16 -7.96 19.03
N LEU A 22 -1.61 -8.20 20.22
CA LEU A 22 -0.95 -7.15 21.02
C LEU A 22 0.27 -6.55 20.30
N CYS A 23 1.09 -7.39 19.65
CA CYS A 23 2.21 -6.90 18.84
C CYS A 23 1.73 -6.00 17.69
N PHE A 24 0.61 -6.33 17.05
CA PHE A 24 0.03 -5.49 16.00
C PHE A 24 -0.36 -4.11 16.55
N GLU A 25 -1.07 -4.07 17.68
CA GLU A 25 -1.54 -2.83 18.31
C GLU A 25 -0.39 -1.92 18.75
N GLN A 26 0.69 -2.50 19.26
CA GLN A 26 1.89 -1.74 19.65
C GLN A 26 2.70 -1.23 18.44
N SER A 27 2.42 -1.77 17.24
CA SER A 27 3.14 -1.48 16.00
C SER A 27 2.36 -0.57 15.07
N GLU A 28 1.42 0.23 15.56
CA GLU A 28 0.72 1.19 14.70
C GLU A 28 1.68 2.26 14.17
N PRO A 29 1.81 2.40 12.83
CA PRO A 29 2.77 3.31 12.22
C PRO A 29 2.44 4.79 12.43
N GLY A 30 1.28 5.13 13.00
CA GLY A 30 0.88 6.52 13.23
C GLY A 30 0.83 7.31 11.92
N ASN A 31 1.43 8.50 11.88
CA ASN A 31 1.34 9.43 10.77
C ASN A 31 2.35 9.13 9.63
N LEU A 32 2.27 7.95 9.00
CA LEU A 32 3.15 7.53 7.90
C LEU A 32 3.20 8.59 6.77
N MET A 33 2.04 9.09 6.35
CA MET A 33 1.98 10.06 5.25
C MET A 33 2.61 11.41 5.59
N GLU A 34 2.57 11.85 6.86
CA GLU A 34 3.27 13.07 7.29
C GLU A 34 4.79 12.91 7.25
N GLN A 35 5.29 11.71 7.58
CA GLN A 35 6.73 11.40 7.47
C GLN A 35 7.17 11.38 6.01
N VAL A 36 6.37 10.79 5.13
CA VAL A 36 6.59 10.75 3.68
C VAL A 36 6.62 12.17 3.10
N ASP A 37 5.65 13.01 3.45
CA ASP A 37 5.59 14.40 3.00
C ASP A 37 6.80 15.21 3.49
N SER A 38 7.20 15.01 4.75
CA SER A 38 8.37 15.67 5.33
C SER A 38 9.68 15.23 4.66
N PHE A 39 9.82 13.94 4.36
CA PHE A 39 10.97 13.38 3.67
C PHE A 39 11.13 13.98 2.28
N ILE A 40 10.03 13.98 1.51
CA ILE A 40 9.99 14.55 0.15
C ILE A 40 10.37 16.04 0.19
N ALA A 41 9.73 16.82 1.08
CA ALA A 41 9.98 18.26 1.19
C ALA A 41 11.44 18.58 1.53
N LEU A 42 12.04 17.85 2.46
CA LEU A 42 13.44 18.07 2.87
C LEU A 42 14.43 17.72 1.76
N HIS A 43 14.23 16.59 1.06
CA HIS A 43 15.14 16.17 0.00
C HIS A 43 14.97 16.94 -1.32
N GLU A 44 13.81 17.55 -1.56
CA GLU A 44 13.60 18.47 -2.69
C GLU A 44 14.12 19.88 -2.45
N THR A 45 14.27 20.28 -1.19
CA THR A 45 14.81 21.60 -0.85
C THR A 45 16.31 21.63 -1.19
N LYS A 46 16.65 22.10 -2.39
CA LYS A 46 18.04 22.30 -2.80
C LYS A 46 18.70 23.27 -1.81
N SER A 47 19.69 22.78 -1.06
CA SER A 47 20.61 23.57 -0.24
C SER A 47 21.56 24.39 -1.14
N SER A 48 21.02 25.26 -1.98
CA SER A 48 21.79 26.20 -2.79
C SER A 48 21.92 27.50 -2.01
N ASP A 49 23.15 27.90 -1.68
CA ASP A 49 23.57 29.19 -1.11
C ASP A 49 23.43 29.47 0.40
N ALA A 50 23.41 28.44 1.26
CA ALA A 50 23.42 28.65 2.72
C ALA A 50 24.84 28.52 3.34
N SER A 51 25.11 29.35 4.36
CA SER A 51 26.32 29.31 5.23
C SER A 51 26.61 27.90 5.76
N GLU A 52 27.88 27.54 6.02
CA GLU A 52 28.29 26.24 6.57
C GLU A 52 27.47 25.81 7.80
N GLY A 53 27.09 26.74 8.69
CA GLY A 53 26.24 26.45 9.85
C GLY A 53 24.78 26.10 9.49
N HIS A 54 24.27 26.59 8.36
CA HIS A 54 22.95 26.21 7.84
C HIS A 54 22.99 24.85 7.14
N LYS A 55 24.12 24.48 6.54
CA LYS A 55 24.29 23.14 5.94
C LYS A 55 24.30 22.05 7.01
N GLU A 56 24.97 22.27 8.13
CA GLU A 56 25.05 21.28 9.21
C GLU A 56 23.70 21.08 9.91
N THR A 57 22.99 22.17 10.21
CA THR A 57 21.62 22.09 10.77
C THR A 57 20.60 21.49 9.79
N PHE A 58 20.80 21.68 8.48
CA PHE A 58 20.00 21.01 7.46
C PHE A 58 20.28 19.50 7.41
N ARG A 59 21.54 19.08 7.38
CA ARG A 59 21.92 17.65 7.42
C ARG A 59 21.38 16.95 8.65
N LYS A 60 21.45 17.58 9.81
CA LYS A 60 20.89 17.02 11.05
C LYS A 60 19.38 16.80 10.93
N ARG A 61 18.63 17.76 10.38
CA ARG A 61 17.17 17.62 10.16
C ARG A 61 16.83 16.52 9.15
N VAL A 62 17.62 16.37 8.10
CA VAL A 62 17.45 15.27 7.14
C VAL A 62 17.64 13.92 7.84
N ALA A 63 18.72 13.76 8.62
CA ALA A 63 18.99 12.51 9.33
C ALA A 63 17.91 12.18 10.40
N GLU A 64 17.43 13.18 11.13
CA GLU A 64 16.33 13.02 12.08
C GLU A 64 15.02 12.58 11.39
N ASN A 65 14.71 13.16 10.23
CA ASN A 65 13.55 12.78 9.45
C ASN A 65 13.67 11.37 8.85
N GLU A 66 14.84 11.02 8.32
CA GLU A 66 15.14 9.66 7.85
C GLU A 66 14.94 8.63 8.96
N THR A 67 15.47 8.91 10.16
CA THR A 67 15.30 8.03 11.33
C THR A 67 13.83 7.90 11.73
N ALA A 68 13.06 9.01 11.70
CA ALA A 68 11.64 8.99 12.01
C ALA A 68 10.83 8.20 10.98
N LEU A 69 11.17 8.33 9.70
CA LEU A 69 10.60 7.53 8.63
C LEU A 69 10.93 6.06 8.89
N GLU A 70 12.20 5.67 9.02
CA GLU A 70 12.65 4.30 9.31
C GLU A 70 11.94 3.64 10.50
N ALA A 71 11.71 4.39 11.58
CA ALA A 71 10.95 3.89 12.73
C ALA A 71 9.49 3.56 12.37
N CYS A 72 8.85 4.40 11.56
CA CYS A 72 7.51 4.17 11.02
C CYS A 72 7.49 2.92 10.10
N LEU A 73 8.52 2.74 9.27
CA LEU A 73 8.63 1.59 8.37
C LEU A 73 8.82 0.29 9.12
N SER A 74 9.65 0.32 10.16
CA SER A 74 9.88 -0.83 11.04
C SER A 74 8.57 -1.30 11.67
N LYS A 75 7.71 -0.37 12.08
CA LYS A 75 6.36 -0.68 12.58
C LYS A 75 5.47 -1.32 11.52
N CYS A 76 5.44 -0.78 10.30
CA CYS A 76 4.72 -1.40 9.17
C CYS A 76 5.23 -2.83 8.89
N LEU A 77 6.55 -3.06 8.95
CA LEU A 77 7.13 -4.39 8.75
C LEU A 77 6.70 -5.38 9.83
N VAL A 78 6.63 -4.93 11.09
CA VAL A 78 6.09 -5.76 12.18
C VAL A 78 4.63 -6.09 11.93
N GLN A 79 3.80 -5.12 11.56
CA GLN A 79 2.40 -5.36 11.21
C GLN A 79 2.25 -6.38 10.07
N LEU A 80 3.02 -6.24 8.99
CA LEU A 80 3.02 -7.19 7.88
C LEU A 80 3.43 -8.60 8.33
N PHE A 81 4.45 -8.71 9.19
CA PHE A 81 4.86 -9.99 9.76
C PHE A 81 3.75 -10.63 10.61
N VAL A 82 3.07 -9.84 11.44
CA VAL A 82 1.94 -10.30 12.24
C VAL A 82 0.81 -10.80 11.33
N VAL A 83 0.40 -10.02 10.33
CA VAL A 83 -0.66 -10.40 9.37
C VAL A 83 -0.33 -11.73 8.69
N ASN A 84 0.91 -11.90 8.23
CA ASN A 84 1.36 -13.13 7.60
C ASN A 84 1.23 -14.32 8.56
N THR A 85 1.67 -14.13 9.80
CA THR A 85 1.66 -15.19 10.79
C THR A 85 0.24 -15.57 11.20
N LEU A 86 -0.63 -14.59 11.39
CA LEU A 86 -2.05 -14.81 11.67
C LEU A 86 -2.75 -15.51 10.51
N LYS A 87 -2.44 -15.14 9.27
CA LYS A 87 -2.96 -15.83 8.08
C LYS A 87 -2.47 -17.28 8.02
N ASP A 88 -1.19 -17.54 8.24
CA ASP A 88 -0.64 -18.89 8.22
C ASP A 88 -1.24 -19.76 9.35
N ALA A 89 -1.46 -19.17 10.54
CA ALA A 89 -2.16 -19.82 11.64
C ALA A 89 -3.60 -20.17 11.27
N LEU A 90 -4.30 -19.27 10.59
CA LEU A 90 -5.65 -19.49 10.06
C LEU A 90 -5.68 -20.65 9.05
N ASP A 91 -4.80 -20.62 8.04
CA ASP A 91 -4.78 -21.62 6.98
C ASP A 91 -4.41 -23.03 7.49
N THR A 92 -3.63 -23.12 8.58
CA THR A 92 -3.10 -24.41 9.07
C THR A 92 -3.82 -24.97 10.29
N SER A 93 -4.41 -24.10 11.11
CA SER A 93 -4.84 -24.44 12.46
C SER A 93 -6.19 -23.83 12.84
N PHE A 94 -7.01 -23.41 11.85
CA PHE A 94 -8.34 -22.87 12.10
C PHE A 94 -9.15 -23.74 13.06
N ASP A 95 -9.14 -25.08 12.89
CA ASP A 95 -9.87 -26.06 13.71
C ASP A 95 -9.48 -26.05 15.20
N LYS A 96 -8.33 -25.46 15.56
CA LYS A 96 -7.87 -25.33 16.94
C LYS A 96 -8.17 -23.97 17.58
N LEU A 97 -8.56 -22.97 16.77
CA LEU A 97 -8.86 -21.62 17.25
C LEU A 97 -10.21 -21.59 17.97
N SER A 98 -10.30 -20.86 19.08
CA SER A 98 -11.58 -20.59 19.72
C SER A 98 -12.39 -19.55 18.92
N ALA A 99 -13.68 -19.41 19.24
CA ALA A 99 -14.52 -18.36 18.67
C ALA A 99 -14.02 -16.95 19.06
N GLU A 100 -13.50 -16.80 20.28
CA GLU A 100 -12.92 -15.55 20.78
C GLU A 100 -11.64 -15.19 20.02
N ASP A 101 -10.73 -16.17 19.84
CA ASP A 101 -9.51 -15.98 19.06
C ASP A 101 -9.82 -15.59 17.61
N SER A 102 -10.80 -16.27 17.01
CA SER A 102 -11.27 -15.96 15.66
C SER A 102 -11.80 -14.53 15.56
N THR A 103 -12.53 -14.05 16.57
CA THR A 103 -13.06 -12.68 16.60
C THR A 103 -11.93 -11.65 16.74
N ARG A 104 -11.00 -11.88 17.66
CA ARG A 104 -9.84 -10.99 17.87
C ARG A 104 -8.92 -10.92 16.64
N MET A 105 -8.67 -12.06 16.00
CA MET A 105 -7.94 -12.11 14.74
C MET A 105 -8.66 -11.33 13.65
N LEU A 106 -9.99 -11.48 13.54
CA LEU A 106 -10.78 -10.77 12.55
C LEU A 106 -10.66 -9.25 12.71
N GLU A 107 -10.81 -8.74 13.94
CA GLU A 107 -10.67 -7.32 14.24
C GLU A 107 -9.27 -6.78 13.88
N THR A 108 -8.23 -7.54 14.23
CA THR A 108 -6.83 -7.17 13.93
C THR A 108 -6.57 -7.14 12.42
N LEU A 109 -6.98 -8.18 11.70
CA LEU A 109 -6.81 -8.29 10.25
C LEU A 109 -7.63 -7.23 9.50
N GLN A 110 -8.85 -6.95 9.96
CA GLN A 110 -9.68 -5.90 9.39
C GLN A 110 -9.04 -4.52 9.59
N ARG A 111 -8.57 -4.21 10.80
CA ARG A 111 -7.86 -2.94 11.08
C ARG A 111 -6.63 -2.78 10.18
N SER A 112 -5.87 -3.85 9.97
CA SER A 112 -4.72 -3.85 9.06
C SER A 112 -5.10 -3.58 7.60
N TYR A 113 -6.19 -4.20 7.13
CA TYR A 113 -6.71 -3.96 5.78
C TYR A 113 -7.17 -2.51 5.64
N ASP A 114 -7.99 -2.01 6.56
CA ASP A 114 -8.54 -0.65 6.52
C ASP A 114 -7.43 0.41 6.53
N GLN A 115 -6.41 0.25 7.38
CA GLN A 115 -5.25 1.14 7.44
C GLN A 115 -4.48 1.16 6.11
N SER A 116 -4.24 -0.02 5.53
CA SER A 116 -3.51 -0.11 4.26
C SER A 116 -4.34 0.47 3.10
N ASN A 117 -5.63 0.14 3.03
CA ASN A 117 -6.55 0.62 1.99
C ASN A 117 -6.76 2.14 2.09
N GLN A 118 -6.78 2.73 3.30
CA GLN A 118 -6.86 4.19 3.47
C GLN A 118 -5.70 4.91 2.77
N VAL A 119 -4.50 4.32 2.79
CA VAL A 119 -3.35 4.90 2.12
C VAL A 119 -3.36 4.59 0.62
N THR A 120 -3.60 3.34 0.23
CA THR A 120 -3.47 2.88 -1.17
C THR A 120 -4.66 3.26 -2.07
N SER A 121 -5.83 3.55 -1.50
CA SER A 121 -7.00 4.02 -2.26
C SER A 121 -6.83 5.44 -2.82
N VAL A 122 -5.92 6.22 -2.26
CA VAL A 122 -5.62 7.59 -2.66
C VAL A 122 -4.40 7.60 -3.59
N VAL A 123 -4.63 7.79 -4.89
CA VAL A 123 -3.57 7.75 -5.92
C VAL A 123 -2.41 8.70 -5.63
N SER A 124 -2.67 9.89 -5.08
CA SER A 124 -1.61 10.84 -4.71
C SER A 124 -0.72 10.33 -3.57
N ASN A 125 -1.25 9.51 -2.65
CA ASN A 125 -0.42 8.83 -1.64
C ASN A 125 0.49 7.81 -2.30
N CYS A 126 -0.04 6.99 -3.23
CA CYS A 126 0.73 5.99 -3.96
C CYS A 126 1.91 6.62 -4.70
N ILE A 127 1.69 7.74 -5.39
CA ILE A 127 2.74 8.47 -6.11
C ILE A 127 3.82 8.98 -5.14
N ARG A 128 3.42 9.56 -4.01
CA ARG A 128 4.35 10.06 -2.98
C ARG A 128 5.19 8.93 -2.38
N MET A 129 4.56 7.82 -2.02
CA MET A 129 5.24 6.63 -1.49
C MET A 129 6.23 6.06 -2.51
N GLN A 130 5.84 5.94 -3.78
CA GLN A 130 6.72 5.48 -4.85
C GLN A 130 7.91 6.43 -5.05
N ARG A 131 7.71 7.73 -4.87
CA ARG A 131 8.78 8.72 -4.94
C ARG A 131 9.79 8.53 -3.80
N VAL A 132 9.32 8.30 -2.58
CA VAL A 132 10.20 7.95 -1.45
C VAL A 132 10.98 6.66 -1.74
N ASP A 133 10.31 5.63 -2.28
CA ASP A 133 10.96 4.37 -2.69
C ASP A 133 12.12 4.62 -3.68
N GLN A 134 11.93 5.53 -4.64
CA GLN A 134 12.97 5.91 -5.60
C GLN A 134 14.09 6.73 -4.96
N MET A 135 13.76 7.67 -4.08
CA MET A 135 14.73 8.60 -3.49
C MET A 135 15.60 7.93 -2.43
N ALA A 136 14.99 7.10 -1.58
CA ALA A 136 15.65 6.43 -0.46
C ALA A 136 16.04 4.99 -0.76
N GLY A 137 15.67 4.44 -1.93
CA GLY A 137 15.87 3.02 -2.25
C GLY A 137 15.01 2.09 -1.39
N LEU A 138 13.93 2.61 -0.81
CA LEU A 138 13.03 1.86 0.07
C LEU A 138 11.97 1.12 -0.78
N GLN A 139 11.31 0.12 -0.21
CA GLN A 139 10.25 -0.66 -0.88
C GLN A 139 8.91 -0.55 -0.13
N LEU A 140 8.58 0.64 0.32
CA LEU A 140 7.46 0.94 1.19
C LEU A 140 6.14 0.79 0.52
N PHE A 141 6.00 1.34 -0.69
CA PHE A 141 4.75 1.28 -1.42
C PHE A 141 4.39 -0.18 -1.70
N ARG A 142 5.38 -0.96 -2.15
CA ARG A 142 5.23 -2.40 -2.39
C ARG A 142 4.85 -3.16 -1.12
N GLY A 143 5.45 -2.82 0.02
CA GLY A 143 5.13 -3.41 1.31
C GLY A 143 3.68 -3.15 1.72
N LEU A 144 3.22 -1.91 1.61
CA LEU A 144 1.87 -1.50 1.99
C LEU A 144 0.79 -2.16 1.13
N VAL A 145 1.01 -2.24 -0.18
CA VAL A 145 0.12 -2.97 -1.11
C VAL A 145 0.08 -4.46 -0.77
N SER A 146 1.23 -5.05 -0.42
CA SER A 146 1.26 -6.44 0.04
C SER A 146 0.51 -6.63 1.36
N GLN A 147 0.56 -5.66 2.27
CA GLN A 147 -0.17 -5.72 3.53
C GLN A 147 -1.68 -5.66 3.29
N GLU A 148 -2.16 -4.70 2.50
CA GLU A 148 -3.57 -4.60 2.09
C GLU A 148 -4.08 -5.93 1.56
N TYR A 149 -3.39 -6.50 0.57
CA TYR A 149 -3.78 -7.76 -0.07
C TYR A 149 -3.83 -8.93 0.92
N ARG A 150 -2.79 -9.09 1.74
CA ARG A 150 -2.69 -10.23 2.66
C ARG A 150 -3.68 -10.13 3.81
N SER A 151 -3.89 -8.93 4.34
CA SER A 151 -4.92 -8.67 5.36
C SER A 151 -6.30 -8.96 4.81
N LEU A 152 -6.61 -8.48 3.60
CA LEU A 152 -7.89 -8.76 2.95
C LEU A 152 -8.10 -10.27 2.73
N ALA A 153 -7.10 -10.97 2.20
CA ALA A 153 -7.16 -12.41 2.00
C ALA A 153 -7.43 -13.15 3.31
N ALA A 154 -6.76 -12.76 4.41
CA ALA A 154 -6.96 -13.36 5.72
C ALA A 154 -8.36 -13.08 6.30
N VAL A 155 -8.86 -11.84 6.18
CA VAL A 155 -10.24 -11.47 6.57
C VAL A 155 -11.26 -12.31 5.81
N LEU A 156 -11.12 -12.42 4.49
CA LEU A 156 -12.02 -13.22 3.66
C LEU A 156 -11.97 -14.69 4.06
N THR A 157 -10.78 -15.28 4.18
CA THR A 157 -10.62 -16.67 4.61
C THR A 157 -11.32 -16.92 5.94
N LEU A 158 -11.16 -16.02 6.91
CA LEU A 158 -11.76 -16.16 8.23
C LEU A 158 -13.28 -16.05 8.19
N LYS A 159 -13.82 -15.11 7.41
CA LYS A 159 -15.28 -14.99 7.20
C LYS A 159 -15.86 -16.20 6.46
N PHE A 160 -15.15 -16.76 5.48
CA PHE A 160 -15.59 -17.97 4.79
C PHE A 160 -15.57 -19.18 5.73
N TYR A 161 -14.51 -19.37 6.52
CA TYR A 161 -14.45 -20.46 7.48
C TYR A 161 -15.55 -20.37 8.54
N THR A 162 -15.79 -19.18 9.09
CA THR A 162 -16.87 -18.95 10.06
C THR A 162 -18.27 -19.10 9.46
N TYR A 163 -18.42 -18.89 8.14
CA TYR A 163 -19.68 -19.14 7.43
C TYR A 163 -19.95 -20.62 7.18
N PHE A 164 -18.96 -21.37 6.67
CA PHE A 164 -19.14 -22.78 6.34
C PHE A 164 -18.99 -23.73 7.53
N SER A 165 -18.25 -23.31 8.56
CA SER A 165 -17.96 -24.08 9.77
C SER A 165 -18.13 -23.21 11.02
N PRO A 166 -19.37 -22.78 11.34
CA PRO A 166 -19.62 -21.91 12.49
C PRO A 166 -19.24 -22.61 13.80
N ARG A 167 -18.54 -21.87 14.67
CA ARG A 167 -18.17 -22.32 16.02
C ARG A 167 -19.33 -22.14 17.00
N ASP A 168 -19.31 -22.90 18.11
CA ASP A 168 -20.24 -22.70 19.23
C ASP A 168 -20.21 -21.23 19.69
N GLY A 169 -21.36 -20.55 19.63
CA GLY A 169 -21.51 -19.14 20.00
C GLY A 169 -21.39 -18.13 18.84
N GLN A 170 -21.04 -18.55 17.62
CA GLN A 170 -21.07 -17.66 16.45
C GLN A 170 -22.47 -17.59 15.84
N PRO A 171 -22.90 -16.42 15.32
CA PRO A 171 -24.18 -16.29 14.65
C PRO A 171 -24.23 -17.20 13.42
N SER A 172 -25.30 -17.98 13.30
CA SER A 172 -25.51 -18.93 12.18
C SER A 172 -25.72 -18.23 10.84
N ASP A 173 -26.01 -16.93 10.82
CA ASP A 173 -26.22 -16.14 9.63
C ASP A 173 -25.13 -15.07 9.44
N ASN A 174 -23.93 -15.51 9.08
CA ASN A 174 -22.83 -14.65 8.65
C ASN A 174 -22.87 -14.30 7.15
N SER A 175 -23.91 -14.75 6.43
CA SER A 175 -24.03 -14.60 4.97
C SER A 175 -23.98 -13.13 4.54
N ASN A 176 -24.80 -12.29 5.18
CA ASN A 176 -24.92 -10.87 4.84
C ASN A 176 -23.59 -10.12 5.02
N SER A 177 -22.85 -10.41 6.08
CA SER A 177 -21.55 -9.77 6.34
C SER A 177 -20.49 -10.21 5.32
N LEU A 178 -20.49 -11.48 4.94
CA LEU A 178 -19.59 -12.02 3.93
C LEU A 178 -19.92 -11.45 2.53
N PHE A 179 -21.18 -11.46 2.13
CA PHE A 179 -21.62 -10.90 0.85
C PHE A 179 -21.36 -9.39 0.77
N ALA A 180 -21.60 -8.64 1.85
CA ALA A 180 -21.28 -7.22 1.91
C ALA A 180 -19.79 -6.96 1.72
N LEU A 181 -18.92 -7.73 2.40
CA LEU A 181 -17.48 -7.59 2.23
C LEU A 181 -17.04 -7.93 0.79
N CYS A 182 -17.47 -9.06 0.24
CA CYS A 182 -17.15 -9.45 -1.14
C CYS A 182 -17.61 -8.39 -2.15
N SER A 183 -18.82 -7.85 -1.96
CA SER A 183 -19.36 -6.79 -2.83
C SER A 183 -18.55 -5.50 -2.71
N SER A 184 -18.20 -5.08 -1.49
CA SER A 184 -17.37 -3.89 -1.25
C SER A 184 -16.00 -4.03 -1.89
N VAL A 185 -15.36 -5.19 -1.75
CA VAL A 185 -14.04 -5.46 -2.34
C VAL A 185 -14.11 -5.42 -3.86
N LEU A 186 -15.10 -6.08 -4.45
CA LEU A 186 -15.29 -6.06 -5.91
C LEU A 186 -15.53 -4.63 -6.42
N GLN A 187 -16.36 -3.85 -5.72
CA GLN A 187 -16.60 -2.45 -6.07
C GLN A 187 -15.32 -1.61 -5.99
N ASP A 188 -14.53 -1.76 -4.92
CA ASP A 188 -13.26 -1.06 -4.75
C ASP A 188 -12.28 -1.39 -5.89
N TYR A 189 -12.20 -2.65 -6.30
CA TYR A 189 -11.34 -3.06 -7.42
C TYR A 189 -11.83 -2.51 -8.77
N VAL A 190 -13.14 -2.53 -9.01
CA VAL A 190 -13.74 -1.93 -10.21
C VAL A 190 -13.48 -0.42 -10.26
N ASP A 191 -13.63 0.28 -9.15
CA ASP A 191 -13.38 1.71 -9.04
C ASP A 191 -11.89 2.03 -9.26
N LYS A 192 -10.99 1.23 -8.68
CA LYS A 192 -9.53 1.34 -8.90
C LYS A 192 -9.18 1.13 -10.38
N GLU A 193 -9.76 0.12 -11.03
CA GLU A 193 -9.54 -0.16 -12.46
C GLU A 193 -10.08 0.95 -13.35
N SER A 194 -11.30 1.45 -13.09
CA SER A 194 -11.88 2.57 -13.83
C SER A 194 -10.99 3.81 -13.78
N ARG A 195 -10.49 4.17 -12.59
CA ARG A 195 -9.58 5.31 -12.43
C ARG A 195 -8.27 5.15 -13.19
N LEU A 196 -7.72 3.93 -13.23
CA LEU A 196 -6.52 3.64 -14.00
C LEU A 196 -6.77 3.78 -15.51
N LEU A 197 -7.94 3.35 -16.00
CA LEU A 197 -8.34 3.52 -17.39
C LEU A 197 -8.51 5.01 -17.76
N ASP A 198 -9.10 5.80 -16.87
CA ASP A 198 -9.25 7.25 -17.06
C ASP A 198 -7.88 7.93 -17.15
N LEU A 199 -6.97 7.64 -16.22
CA LEU A 199 -5.58 8.13 -16.23
C LEU A 199 -4.82 7.75 -17.51
N LYS A 200 -4.98 6.51 -17.97
CA LYS A 200 -4.37 6.04 -19.22
C LYS A 200 -4.92 6.79 -20.44
N THR A 201 -6.23 7.02 -20.45
CA THR A 201 -6.91 7.76 -21.51
C THR A 201 -6.46 9.22 -21.54
N GLU A 202 -6.34 9.85 -20.38
CA GLU A 202 -5.83 11.23 -20.23
C GLU A 202 -4.38 11.36 -20.70
N LYS A 203 -3.49 10.43 -20.30
CA LYS A 203 -2.10 10.38 -20.79
C LYS A 203 -2.01 10.17 -22.30
N LEU A 204 -2.84 9.31 -22.88
CA LEU A 204 -2.91 9.09 -24.32
C LEU A 204 -3.34 10.37 -25.06
N GLN A 205 -4.31 11.11 -24.51
CA GLN A 205 -4.76 12.37 -25.09
C GLN A 205 -3.68 13.47 -25.01
N LEU A 206 -2.95 13.56 -23.90
CA LEU A 206 -1.82 14.48 -23.72
C LEU A 206 -0.65 14.14 -24.67
N ALA A 207 -0.34 12.85 -24.84
CA ALA A 207 0.70 12.39 -25.77
C ALA A 207 0.33 12.62 -27.25
N GLN A 208 -0.96 12.53 -27.59
CA GLN A 208 -1.46 12.76 -28.95
C GLN A 208 -1.68 14.24 -29.27
N GLY A 209 -1.97 15.08 -28.27
CA GLY A 209 -2.05 16.55 -28.39
C GLY A 209 -0.69 17.25 -28.54
N SER A 210 0.41 16.51 -28.38
CA SER A 210 1.78 17.04 -28.39
C SER A 210 2.55 16.81 -29.71
N ARG A 211 1.88 16.41 -30.80
CA ARG A 211 2.55 16.37 -32.12
C ARG A 211 2.57 17.77 -32.73
N PRO A 212 3.74 18.40 -32.95
CA PRO A 212 3.79 19.57 -33.81
C PRO A 212 3.42 19.10 -35.21
N GLY A 213 2.36 19.66 -35.77
CA GLY A 213 2.03 19.51 -37.17
C GLY A 213 3.24 19.94 -37.99
N LYS A 214 3.85 18.98 -38.68
CA LYS A 214 4.58 19.27 -39.91
C LYS A 214 3.49 19.64 -40.91
N ASP A 215 3.40 20.92 -41.25
CA ASP A 215 3.44 21.35 -42.64
C ASP A 215 3.70 22.86 -42.71
N GLU A 216 4.50 23.20 -43.72
CA GLU A 216 4.85 24.52 -44.26
C GLU A 216 6.07 25.27 -43.69
N ALA A 217 7.11 25.24 -44.53
CA ALA A 217 8.31 26.03 -44.47
C ALA A 217 8.06 27.48 -44.95
N GLU A 218 9.00 28.35 -44.55
CA GLU A 218 9.29 29.69 -45.07
C GLU A 218 8.42 30.88 -44.61
N ALA A 219 8.91 31.57 -43.58
CA ALA A 219 9.46 32.93 -43.73
C ALA A 219 10.16 33.37 -42.43
N ALA A 220 11.45 33.68 -42.54
CA ALA A 220 12.26 34.25 -41.47
C ALA A 220 11.91 35.71 -41.21
N VAL A 221 11.71 36.12 -39.95
CA VAL A 221 12.20 37.42 -39.42
C VAL A 221 12.49 37.28 -37.92
N ALA A 222 13.70 37.68 -37.54
CA ALA A 222 14.20 37.75 -36.18
C ALA A 222 13.50 38.82 -35.33
N SER A 223 13.27 38.54 -34.05
CA SER A 223 13.19 39.57 -33.00
C SER A 223 13.41 38.97 -31.62
N ASN A 224 14.47 39.46 -30.96
CA ASN A 224 14.80 39.27 -29.55
C ASN A 224 13.59 39.51 -28.62
N GLY A 225 13.38 38.61 -27.68
CA GLY A 225 12.42 38.77 -26.59
C GLY A 225 12.57 37.62 -25.60
N LYS A 226 13.38 37.84 -24.56
CA LYS A 226 13.72 36.86 -23.52
C LYS A 226 12.48 36.57 -22.66
N VAL A 227 11.66 35.60 -23.07
CA VAL A 227 10.57 35.07 -22.25
C VAL A 227 11.17 34.08 -21.26
N VAL A 228 11.12 34.46 -19.98
CA VAL A 228 11.46 33.61 -18.84
C VAL A 228 10.51 32.41 -18.86
N LYS A 229 11.02 31.23 -19.23
CA LYS A 229 10.33 29.96 -19.01
C LYS A 229 10.30 29.70 -17.50
N GLN A 230 9.10 29.73 -16.91
CA GLN A 230 8.84 29.08 -15.62
C GLN A 230 9.24 27.60 -15.72
N PRO A 231 9.81 27.00 -14.66
CA PRO A 231 10.01 25.57 -14.62
C PRO A 231 8.64 24.91 -14.44
N VAL A 232 8.02 24.51 -15.55
CA VAL A 232 6.96 23.51 -15.54
C VAL A 232 7.62 22.26 -14.97
N GLY A 233 7.21 21.86 -13.78
CA GLY A 233 7.73 20.69 -13.09
C GLY A 233 7.72 19.49 -14.03
N ASP A 234 8.87 18.86 -14.18
CA ASP A 234 9.06 17.59 -14.87
C ASP A 234 8.23 16.50 -14.18
N ILE A 235 6.94 16.47 -14.48
CA ILE A 235 6.05 15.32 -14.22
C ILE A 235 6.22 14.28 -15.34
N GLY A 236 6.85 14.67 -16.46
CA GLY A 236 7.08 13.82 -17.63
C GLY A 236 8.14 12.73 -17.47
N SER A 237 8.96 12.76 -16.42
CA SER A 237 10.03 11.77 -16.18
C SER A 237 9.68 10.74 -15.10
N ILE A 238 8.50 10.85 -14.47
CA ILE A 238 7.92 9.72 -13.76
C ILE A 238 7.34 8.83 -14.84
N GLU A 239 8.19 8.01 -15.47
CA GLU A 239 7.79 6.71 -15.99
C GLU A 239 7.15 5.98 -14.81
N MET A 240 5.86 6.26 -14.61
CA MET A 240 4.98 5.48 -13.80
C MET A 240 5.26 4.08 -14.30
N ASN A 241 5.88 3.28 -13.45
CA ASN A 241 6.27 1.92 -13.73
C ASN A 241 4.96 1.13 -13.84
N GLU A 242 4.20 1.40 -14.91
CA GLU A 242 2.94 0.77 -15.29
C GLU A 242 3.20 -0.72 -15.34
N GLY A 243 4.42 -1.14 -15.68
CA GLY A 243 4.90 -2.51 -15.56
C GLY A 243 4.71 -3.14 -14.17
N ILE A 244 4.82 -2.43 -13.04
CA ILE A 244 4.69 -3.04 -11.71
C ILE A 244 3.22 -3.19 -11.31
N LEU A 245 2.40 -2.15 -11.46
CA LEU A 245 0.96 -2.23 -11.19
C LEU A 245 0.26 -3.16 -12.18
N VAL A 246 0.62 -3.10 -13.46
CA VAL A 246 0.11 -4.01 -14.49
C VAL A 246 0.67 -5.42 -14.31
N GLN A 247 1.93 -5.65 -13.92
CA GLN A 247 2.41 -7.02 -13.57
C GLN A 247 1.75 -7.55 -12.29
N GLN A 248 1.45 -6.69 -11.31
CA GLN A 248 0.75 -7.09 -10.10
C GLN A 248 -0.72 -7.40 -10.37
N VAL A 249 -1.37 -6.69 -11.30
CA VAL A 249 -2.73 -6.99 -11.78
C VAL A 249 -2.75 -8.19 -12.74
N GLN A 250 -1.75 -8.35 -13.60
CA GLN A 250 -1.63 -9.48 -14.54
C GLN A 250 -1.23 -10.78 -13.85
N SER A 251 -0.49 -10.72 -12.73
CA SER A 251 -0.22 -11.91 -11.90
C SER A 251 -1.48 -12.40 -11.16
N LEU A 252 -2.55 -11.61 -11.12
CA LEU A 252 -3.88 -11.98 -10.60
C LEU A 252 -4.81 -12.59 -11.68
N THR A 253 -4.47 -12.48 -12.97
CA THR A 253 -5.30 -12.97 -14.09
C THR A 253 -5.42 -14.51 -14.24
N PRO A 254 -4.57 -15.41 -13.67
CA PRO A 254 -4.75 -16.84 -13.92
C PRO A 254 -6.03 -17.46 -13.31
N ILE A 255 -6.79 -16.73 -12.49
CA ILE A 255 -8.01 -17.25 -11.85
C ILE A 255 -9.26 -17.07 -12.74
N ILE A 256 -9.23 -16.23 -13.78
CA ILE A 256 -10.41 -15.97 -14.64
C ILE A 256 -10.35 -16.72 -15.99
N GLN A 257 -9.22 -17.33 -16.37
CA GLN A 257 -9.07 -18.03 -17.67
C GLN A 257 -8.95 -19.56 -17.59
N LYS A 258 -9.28 -20.17 -16.44
CA LYS A 258 -9.45 -21.63 -16.35
C LYS A 258 -10.82 -21.99 -15.80
N GLN A 259 -11.86 -21.66 -16.57
CA GLN A 259 -13.12 -22.42 -16.63
C GLN A 259 -13.54 -22.55 -18.09
#